data_AF-A0A2M9P6Q9-F1
#
_entry.id   AF-A0A2M9P6Q9-F1
#
_cell.length_a   1.000
_cell.length_b   1.000
_cell.length_c   1.000
_cell.angle_alpha   90.00
_cell.angle_beta   90.00
_cell.angle_gamma   90.00
#
_symmetry.space_group_name_H-M   'P 1'
#
loop_
_entity.id
_entity.type
_entity.pdbx_description
1 polymer ?
#
loop_
_entity_poly.entity_id
_entity_poly.type
_entity_poly.pdbx_seq_one_letter_code
_entity_poly.pdbx_strand_id
1 'polypeptide(L)' 'MHAFRLRVYYEDTDLAGIVYYANYLKFIERGRTEALIAGGVDQARLQAEEGIVFAVRRVEADYLAPARLQDELDVTTGL' A
#
# COMPACT_ATOMS: atom_id res chain seq x y z
N MET A 1 13.31 -1.90 8.00
CA MET A 1 11.96 -2.47 7.87
C MET A 1 10.98 -1.43 8.38
N HIS A 2 10.04 -0.99 7.55
CA HIS A 2 9.03 0.03 7.86
C HIS A 2 7.68 -0.63 8.14
N ALA A 3 6.88 -0.08 9.05
CA ALA A 3 5.55 -0.58 9.39
C ALA A 3 4.51 0.55 9.29
N PHE A 4 3.42 0.29 8.58
CA PHE A 4 2.31 1.21 8.38
C PHE A 4 1.00 0.53 8.78
N ARG A 5 0.35 1.05 9.81
CA ARG A 5 -0.94 0.53 10.28
C ARG A 5 -2.09 1.22 9.57
N LEU A 6 -3.07 0.43 9.12
CA LEU A 6 -4.29 0.94 8.51
C LEU A 6 -5.51 0.18 9.00
N ARG A 7 -6.68 0.76 8.78
CA ARG A 7 -7.99 0.14 9.04
C ARG A 7 -8.68 -0.17 7.74
N VAL A 8 -9.31 -1.33 7.66
CA VAL A 8 -10.17 -1.71 6.54
C VAL A 8 -11.51 -0.99 6.66
N TYR A 9 -11.86 -0.22 5.63
CA TYR A 9 -13.14 0.48 5.52
C TYR A 9 -14.09 -0.23 4.57
N TYR A 10 -15.36 0.19 4.59
CA TYR A 10 -16.40 -0.42 3.76
C TYR A 10 -16.05 -0.39 2.25
N GLU A 11 -15.43 0.70 1.79
CA GLU A 11 -14.97 0.85 0.40
C GLU A 11 -13.87 -0.13 -0.02
N ASP A 12 -13.20 -0.76 0.95
CA ASP A 12 -12.18 -1.75 0.68
C ASP A 12 -12.77 -3.14 0.43
N THR A 13 -14.03 -3.37 0.82
CA THR A 13 -14.69 -4.67 0.79
C THR A 13 -15.56 -4.88 -0.46
N ASP A 14 -15.80 -6.15 -0.82
CA ASP A 14 -16.70 -6.54 -1.92
C ASP A 14 -17.93 -7.33 -1.45
N LEU A 15 -18.72 -7.83 -2.40
CA LEU A 15 -19.95 -8.60 -2.13
C LEU A 15 -19.71 -9.86 -1.28
N ALA A 16 -18.49 -10.41 -1.25
CA ALA A 16 -18.15 -11.56 -0.43
C ALA A 16 -17.87 -11.18 1.05
N GLY A 17 -17.94 -9.90 1.41
CA GLY A 17 -17.76 -9.41 2.78
C GLY A 17 -16.30 -9.40 3.25
N ILE A 18 -15.36 -9.46 2.31
CA ILE A 18 -13.91 -9.40 2.56
C ILE A 18 -13.29 -8.29 1.72
N VAL A 19 -12.04 -7.92 1.99
CA VAL A 19 -11.30 -6.97 1.17
C VAL A 19 -11.17 -7.49 -0.27
N TYR A 20 -11.60 -6.68 -1.24
CA TYR A 20 -11.42 -6.99 -2.66
C TYR A 20 -9.92 -7.12 -2.99
N TYR A 21 -9.51 -8.18 -3.68
CA TYR A 21 -8.10 -8.53 -3.86
C TYR A 21 -7.22 -7.38 -4.40
N ALA A 22 -7.76 -6.53 -5.28
CA ALA A 22 -7.02 -5.40 -5.85
C ALA A 22 -6.79 -4.27 -4.83
N ASN A 23 -7.62 -4.15 -3.78
CA ASN A 23 -7.46 -3.13 -2.75
C ASN A 23 -6.23 -3.37 -1.88
N TYR A 24 -5.75 -4.61 -1.75
CA TYR A 24 -4.45 -4.86 -1.11
C TYR A 24 -3.29 -4.14 -1.82
N LEU A 25 -3.38 -3.91 -3.14
CA LEU A 25 -2.36 -3.15 -3.87
C LEU A 25 -2.33 -1.68 -3.43
N LYS A 26 -3.48 -1.11 -3.08
CA LYS A 26 -3.58 0.26 -2.52
C LYS A 26 -2.92 0.30 -1.15
N PHE A 27 -3.13 -0.71 -0.31
CA PHE A 27 -2.53 -0.80 1.01
C PHE A 27 -1.00 -0.91 0.94
N ILE A 28 -0.50 -1.76 0.05
CA ILE A 28 0.94 -1.93 -0.20
C ILE A 28 1.56 -0.65 -0.79
N GLU A 29 0.86 0.04 -1.70
CA GLU A 29 1.30 1.32 -2.24
C GLU A 29 1.45 2.38 -1.14
N ARG A 30 0.44 2.54 -0.27
CA ARG A 30 0.52 3.44 0.89
C ARG A 30 1.73 3.09 1.77
N GLY A 31 1.92 1.80 2.09
CA GLY A 31 3.07 1.34 2.87
C GLY A 31 4.42 1.68 2.22
N ARG A 32 4.54 1.53 0.89
CA ARG A 32 5.73 1.93 0.13
C ARG A 32 5.94 3.44 0.16
N THR A 33 4.89 4.23 -0.03
CA THR A 33 4.98 5.69 -0.01
C THR A 33 5.43 6.19 1.35
N GLU A 34 4.86 5.68 2.44
CA GLU A 34 5.31 6.01 3.80
C GLU A 34 6.76 5.57 4.06
N ALA A 35 7.17 4.39 3.57
CA ALA A 35 8.55 3.92 3.69
C ALA A 35 9.55 4.83 2.94
N LEU A 36 9.17 5.33 1.76
CA LEU A 36 9.98 6.28 0.98
C LEU A 36 10.10 7.62 1.70
N ILE A 37 8.99 8.16 2.23
CA ILE A 37 8.99 9.39 3.02
C ILE A 37 9.89 9.25 4.24
N ALA A 38 9.75 8.16 5.00
CA ALA A 38 10.60 7.86 6.15
C ALA A 38 12.10 7.73 5.78
N GLY A 39 12.39 7.31 4.54
CA GLY A 39 13.73 7.24 3.96
C GLY A 39 14.24 8.56 3.34
N GLY A 40 13.48 9.65 3.42
CA GLY A 40 13.86 10.95 2.86
C GLY A 40 13.62 11.11 1.35
N VAL A 41 12.85 10.22 0.73
CA VAL A 41 12.51 10.28 -0.70
C VAL A 41 11.15 10.95 -0.87
N ASP A 42 11.17 12.20 -1.32
CA ASP A 42 9.98 12.95 -1.72
C ASP A 42 9.74 12.81 -3.22
N GLN A 43 8.80 11.93 -3.58
CA GLN A 43 8.44 11.65 -4.97
C GLN A 43 7.81 12.87 -5.68
N ALA A 44 7.07 13.72 -4.96
CA ALA A 44 6.45 14.90 -5.54
C ALA A 44 7.52 15.94 -5.89
N ARG A 45 8.51 16.13 -5.01
CA ARG A 45 9.67 16.97 -5.29
C ARG A 45 10.49 16.44 -6.46
N LEU A 46 10.79 15.13 -6.49
CA LEU A 46 11.51 14.49 -7.60
C LEU A 46 10.81 14.70 -8.96
N GLN A 47 9.48 14.59 -8.98
CA GLN A 47 8.71 14.86 -10.19
C GLN A 47 8.80 16.34 -10.59
N ALA A 48 8.62 17.26 -9.64
CA ALA A 48 8.55 18.69 -9.91
C ALA A 48 9.90 19.30 -10.32
N GLU A 49 10.98 18.89 -9.67
CA GLU A 49 12.31 19.48 -9.85
C GLU A 49 13.15 18.73 -10.90
N GLU A 50 12.98 17.42 -11.01
CA GLU A 50 13.86 16.55 -11.81
C GLU A 50 13.10 15.82 -12.93
N GLY A 51 11.77 15.89 -12.97
CA GLY A 51 10.94 15.16 -13.93
C GLY A 51 10.93 13.64 -13.71
N ILE A 52 11.39 13.18 -12.54
CA ILE A 52 11.51 11.75 -12.22
C ILE A 52 10.21 11.23 -11.61
N VAL A 53 9.70 10.13 -12.16
CA VAL A 53 8.50 9.45 -11.66
C VAL A 53 8.74 7.97 -11.46
N PHE A 54 8.07 7.38 -10.47
CA PHE A 54 8.23 5.99 -10.11
C PHE A 54 7.12 5.18 -10.78
N ALA A 55 7.48 4.19 -11.59
CA ALA A 55 6.54 3.30 -12.26
C ALA A 55 6.68 1.87 -11.75
N VAL A 56 5.55 1.26 -11.36
CA VAL A 56 5.52 -0.15 -10.96
C VAL A 56 5.61 -1.03 -12.21
N ARG A 57 6.70 -1.79 -12.35
CA ARG A 57 6.90 -2.69 -13.51
C ARG A 57 6.39 -4.11 -13.31
N ARG A 58 6.25 -4.57 -12.07
CA ARG A 58 5.88 -5.94 -11.70
C ARG A 58 5.31 -5.96 -10.30
N VAL A 59 4.28 -6.77 -10.11
CA VAL A 59 3.70 -7.10 -8.81
C VAL A 59 3.50 -8.61 -8.77
N GLU A 60 3.88 -9.22 -7.65
CA GLU A 60 3.58 -10.60 -7.30
C GLU A 60 2.95 -10.59 -5.91
N ALA A 61 1.84 -11.31 -5.75
CA ALA A 61 1.11 -11.34 -4.49
C ALA A 61 0.45 -12.70 -4.30
N ASP A 62 0.68 -13.28 -3.12
CA ASP A 62 -0.03 -14.47 -2.64
C ASP A 62 -1.05 -14.03 -1.59
N TYR A 63 -2.31 -14.36 -1.83
CA TYR A 63 -3.42 -14.01 -0.93
C TYR A 63 -3.71 -15.17 0.02
N LEU A 64 -3.15 -15.11 1.23
CA LEU A 64 -3.17 -16.24 2.18
C LEU A 64 -4.44 -16.28 3.04
N ALA A 65 -4.91 -15.12 3.50
CA ALA A 65 -6.08 -15.00 4.36
C ALA A 65 -6.83 -13.70 4.07
N PRO A 66 -8.18 -13.69 4.14
CA PRO A 66 -8.95 -12.49 3.90
C PRO A 66 -9.01 -11.59 5.15
N ALA A 67 -8.79 -10.29 4.94
CA ALA A 67 -9.20 -9.23 5.86
C ALA A 67 -10.68 -8.84 5.65
N ARG A 68 -11.30 -8.31 6.69
CA ARG A 68 -12.72 -7.94 6.76
C ARG A 68 -12.88 -6.49 7.21
N LEU A 69 -14.10 -5.98 7.05
CA LEU A 69 -14.49 -4.67 7.54
C LEU A 69 -14.04 -4.48 9.00
N GLN A 70 -13.45 -3.31 9.29
CA GLN A 70 -12.92 -2.90 10.59
C GLN A 70 -11.65 -3.61 11.07
N ASP A 71 -11.12 -4.60 10.35
CA ASP A 71 -9.80 -5.17 10.68
C ASP A 71 -8.73 -4.06 10.68
N GLU A 72 -7.78 -4.19 11.59
CA GLU A 72 -6.56 -3.39 11.59
C GLU A 72 -5.44 -4.22 10.99
N LEU A 73 -4.80 -3.68 9.95
CA LEU A 73 -3.74 -4.35 9.22
C LEU A 73 -2.43 -3.62 9.42
N ASP A 74 -1.36 -4.37 9.64
CA ASP A 74 0.01 -3.87 9.61
C ASP A 74 0.63 -4.19 8.24
N VAL A 75 0.91 -3.14 7.46
CA VAL A 75 1.64 -3.24 6.20
C VAL A 75 3.13 -3.10 6.48
N THR A 76 3.88 -4.18 6.34
CA THR A 76 5.34 -4.18 6.52
C THR A 76 6.04 -4.01 5.18
N THR A 77 6.99 -3.10 5.09
CA THR A 77 7.75 -2.80 3.87
C THR A 77 9.25 -2.94 4.12
N GLY A 78 9.90 -3.74 3.27
CA GLY A 78 11.36 -3.82 3.15
C GLY A 78 11.81 -3.17 1.84
N LEU A 79 12.91 -2.41 1.90
CA LEU A 79 13.61 -1.83 0.76
C LEU A 79 14.99 -2.48 0.65
#